data_AF-A0A662QEM4-F1
#
_entry.id   AF-A0A662QEM4-F1
#
_cell.length_a   1.000
_cell.length_b   1.000
_cell.length_c   1.000
_cell.angle_alpha   90.00
_cell.angle_beta   90.00
_cell.angle_gamma   90.00
#
_symmetry.space_group_name_H-M   'P 1'
#
loop_
_entity.id
_entity.type
_entity.pdbx_description
1 polymer ?
#
loop_
_entity_poly.entity_id
_entity_poly.type
_entity_poly.pdbx_seq_one_letter_code
_entity_poly.pdbx_strand_id
1 'polypeptide(L)' 'MVEKVGGKWHGFYYTMGQYDFVAVVESPSDETALSLLFALSSVGRIRTMTLKAFPTEEVEKVRPQDA' A
#
# COMPACT_ATOMS: atom_id res chain seq x y z
N MET A 1 -12.26 -7.07 -0.52
CA MET A 1 -11.24 -8.13 -0.65
C MET A 1 -10.28 -8.08 0.51
N VAL A 2 -9.61 -6.95 0.75
CA VAL A 2 -8.73 -6.66 1.91
C VAL A 2 -9.28 -7.15 3.25
N GLU A 3 -10.49 -6.74 3.64
CA GLU A 3 -11.06 -7.14 4.93
C GLU A 3 -11.36 -8.63 5.03
N LYS A 4 -11.70 -9.28 3.91
CA LYS A 4 -11.98 -10.74 3.87
C LYS A 4 -10.73 -11.58 4.14
N VAL A 5 -9.55 -11.00 3.97
CA VAL A 5 -8.24 -11.66 4.17
C VAL A 5 -7.49 -11.06 5.36
N GLY A 6 -8.19 -10.35 6.26
CA GLY A 6 -7.63 -9.82 7.50
C GLY A 6 -6.83 -8.52 7.36
N GLY A 7 -6.87 -7.86 6.19
CA GLY A 7 -6.32 -6.52 6.02
C GLY A 7 -7.31 -5.43 6.42
N LYS A 8 -6.83 -4.19 6.48
CA LYS A 8 -7.62 -2.99 6.79
C LYS A 8 -7.49 -1.96 5.68
N TRP A 9 -8.62 -1.40 5.23
CA TRP A 9 -8.65 -0.29 4.29
C TRP A 9 -8.70 1.02 5.07
N HIS A 10 -7.68 1.87 4.96
CA HIS A 10 -7.65 3.18 5.64
C HIS A 10 -8.31 4.27 4.81
N GLY A 11 -8.21 4.18 3.48
CA GLY A 11 -8.94 5.07 2.59
C GLY A 11 -8.60 4.86 1.11
N PHE A 12 -9.44 5.47 0.27
CA PHE A 12 -9.26 5.56 -1.17
C PHE A 12 -9.56 6.99 -1.58
N TYR A 13 -8.59 7.66 -2.18
CA TYR A 13 -8.64 9.09 -2.46
C TYR A 13 -8.34 9.33 -3.93
N TYR A 14 -9.18 10.10 -4.60
CA TYR A 14 -8.84 10.64 -5.91
C TYR A 14 -7.87 11.81 -5.75
N THR A 15 -6.91 11.92 -6.66
CA THR A 15 -5.86 12.93 -6.60
C THR A 15 -5.80 13.70 -7.91
N MET A 16 -5.45 14.98 -7.82
CA MET A 16 -5.15 15.82 -8.99
C MET A 16 -3.63 15.95 -9.06
N GLY A 17 -2.99 15.12 -9.89
CA GLY A 17 -1.53 15.06 -9.98
C GLY A 17 -1.06 13.94 -10.90
N GLN A 18 0.14 13.41 -10.64
CA GLN A 18 0.74 12.36 -11.46
C GLN A 18 -0.04 11.03 -11.44
N TYR A 19 -0.78 10.77 -10.36
CA TYR A 19 -1.60 9.57 -10.19
C TYR A 19 -3.06 9.98 -10.02
N ASP A 20 -3.99 9.17 -10.54
CA ASP A 20 -5.43 9.44 -10.48
C ASP A 20 -6.03 9.12 -9.10
N PHE A 21 -5.39 8.22 -8.33
CA PHE A 21 -5.83 7.87 -6.99
C PHE A 21 -4.69 7.31 -6.11
N VAL A 22 -4.90 7.38 -4.80
CA VAL A 22 -4.09 6.75 -3.76
C VAL A 22 -4.98 5.93 -2.84
N ALA A 23 -4.58 4.69 -2.58
CA ALA A 23 -5.22 3.82 -1.59
C ALA A 23 -4.23 3.52 -0.46
N VAL A 24 -4.70 3.61 0.79
CA VAL A 24 -3.91 3.25 1.97
C VAL A 24 -4.52 1.99 2.57
N VAL A 25 -3.72 0.92 2.63
CA VAL A 25 -4.15 -0.41 3.03
C VAL A 25 -3.11 -1.00 3.96
N GLU A 26 -3.55 -1.55 5.08
CA GLU A 26 -2.76 -2.41 5.95
C GLU A 26 -3.09 -3.86 5.63
N SER A 27 -2.06 -4.70 5.51
CA SER A 27 -2.17 -6.09 5.11
C SER A 27 -1.42 -6.97 6.11
N PRO A 28 -1.96 -8.13 6.51
CA PRO A 28 -1.30 -9.01 7.47
C PRO A 28 -0.05 -9.68 6.90
N SER A 29 0.11 -9.71 5.56
CA SER A 29 1.30 -10.21 4.88
C SER A 29 1.53 -9.54 3.52
N ASP A 30 2.74 -9.67 2.99
CA ASP A 30 3.10 -9.15 1.66
C ASP A 30 2.35 -9.89 0.53
N GLU A 31 2.13 -11.20 0.68
CA GLU A 31 1.38 -12.02 -0.29
C GLU A 31 -0.08 -11.57 -0.40
N THR A 32 -0.66 -11.19 0.74
CA THR A 32 -2.03 -10.67 0.82
C THR A 32 -2.13 -9.31 0.13
N ALA A 33 -1.14 -8.44 0.33
CA ALA A 33 -1.06 -7.15 -0.36
C ALA A 33 -0.85 -7.34 -1.88
N LEU A 34 0.02 -8.26 -2.29
CA LEU A 34 0.30 -8.55 -3.69
C LEU A 34 -0.94 -9.10 -4.43
N SER A 35 -1.70 -9.96 -3.77
CA SER A 35 -2.96 -10.50 -4.32
C SER A 35 -3.99 -9.38 -4.59
N LEU A 36 -4.08 -8.38 -3.70
CA LEU A 36 -4.90 -7.19 -3.93
C LEU A 36 -4.40 -6.38 -5.13
N LEU A 37 -3.09 -6.16 -5.22
CA LEU A 37 -2.49 -5.38 -6.31
C LEU A 37 -2.73 -6.03 -7.67
N PHE A 38 -2.59 -7.36 -7.76
CA PHE A 38 -2.90 -8.10 -9.00
C PHE A 38 -4.39 -8.05 -9.35
N ALA A 39 -5.27 -8.15 -8.36
CA ALA A 39 -6.70 -7.99 -8.58
C ALA A 39 -7.00 -6.58 -9.16
N LEU A 40 -6.37 -5.52 -8.65
CA LEU A 40 -6.53 -4.16 -9.18
C LEU A 40 -5.94 -3.99 -10.58
N SER A 41 -4.73 -4.49 -10.85
CA SER A 41 -4.10 -4.36 -12.17
C SER A 41 -4.81 -5.19 -13.25
N SER A 42 -5.49 -6.28 -12.87
CA SER A 42 -6.23 -7.14 -13.81
C SER A 42 -7.39 -6.44 -14.52
N VAL A 43 -7.83 -5.29 -14.02
CA VAL A 43 -8.85 -4.42 -14.67
C VAL A 43 -8.34 -3.86 -16.02
N GLY A 44 -7.04 -3.96 -16.31
CA GLY A 44 -6.44 -3.70 -17.63
C GLY A 44 -6.23 -2.23 -17.98
N ARG A 45 -6.83 -1.31 -17.21
CA ARG A 45 -6.67 0.15 -17.37
C ARG A 45 -5.99 0.81 -16.17
N ILE A 46 -5.58 0.03 -15.17
CA ILE A 46 -4.96 0.52 -13.94
C ILE A 46 -3.49 0.11 -13.93
N ARG A 47 -2.60 1.10 -13.82
CA ARG A 47 -1.18 0.87 -13.53
C ARG A 47 -0.89 1.37 -12.13
N THR A 48 -0.45 0.46 -11.26
CA THR A 48 -0.18 0.79 -9.85
C THR A 48 1.31 1.07 -9.63
N MET A 49 1.61 1.98 -8.71
CA MET A 49 2.90 2.08 -8.05
C MET A 49 2.66 1.77 -6.57
N THR A 50 3.35 0.75 -6.05
CA THR A 50 3.16 0.30 -4.66
C THR A 50 4.28 0.84 -3.79
N LEU A 51 3.93 1.50 -2.71
CA LEU A 51 4.87 1.95 -1.68
C LEU A 51 4.64 1.10 -0.43
N LYS A 52 5.60 0.23 -0.10
CA LYS A 52 5.57 -0.48 1.18
C LYS A 52 5.93 0.51 2.28
N ALA A 53 4.96 0.79 3.14
CA ALA A 53 5.18 1.63 4.31
C ALA A 53 5.80 0.80 5.43
N PHE A 54 6.73 1.41 6.16
CA PHE A 54 7.29 0.88 7.41
C PHE A 54 6.81 1.76 8.56
N PRO A 55 6.47 1.18 9.73
CA PRO A 55 6.21 1.96 10.93
C PRO A 55 7.40 2.86 11.26
N THR A 56 7.14 4.08 11.73
CA THR A 56 8.19 5.05 12.04
C THR A 56 9.18 4.49 13.06
N GLU A 57 8.68 3.74 14.04
CA GLU A 57 9.47 3.11 15.12
C GLU A 57 10.42 2.03 14.59
N GLU A 58 10.10 1.36 13.48
CA GLU A 58 11.00 0.40 12.85
C GLU A 58 12.12 1.10 12.09
N VAL A 59 11.78 2.18 11.38
CA VAL A 59 12.76 3.00 10.64
C VAL A 59 13.73 3.67 11.61
N GLU A 60 13.28 4.12 12.78
CA GLU A 60 14.12 4.72 13.80
C GLU A 60 15.21 3.78 14.33
N LYS A 61 14.94 2.48 14.44
CA LYS A 61 15.93 1.49 14.91
C LYS A 61 17.10 1.29 13.96
N VAL A 62 16.89 1.54 12.68
CA VAL A 62 17.91 1.35 11.63
C VAL A 62 18.49 2.68 11.14
N ARG A 63 17.97 3.81 11.63
CA ARG A 63 18.45 5.14 11.25
C ARG A 63 19.88 5.33 11.78
N PRO A 64 20.85 5.72 10.93
CA PRO A 64 22.17 6.13 11.39
C PRO A 64 22.05 7.29 12.39
N GLN A 65 22.77 7.24 13.52
CA GLN A 65 22.68 8.25 14.57
C GLN A 65 23.31 9.60 14.20
N ASP A 66 24.06 9.66 13.09
CA ASP A 66 24.87 10.82 12.69
C ASP A 66 24.37 11.52 11.41
N ALA A 67 23.07 11.38 11.06
CA ALA A 67 22.45 12.02 9.90
C ALA A 67 21.33 12.99 10.29
#